data_AF-A0A497FRT9-F1
#
_entry.id   AF-A0A497FRT9-F1
#
_cell.length_a   1.000
_cell.length_b   1.000
_cell.length_c   1.000
_cell.angle_alpha   90.00
_cell.angle_beta   90.00
_cell.angle_gamma   90.00
#
_symmetry.space_group_name_H-M   'P 1'
#
loop_
_entity.id
_entity.type
_entity.pdbx_description
1 polymer ?
#
loop_
_entity_poly.entity_id
_entity_poly.type
_entity_poly.pdbx_seq_one_letter_code
_entity_poly.pdbx_strand_id
1 'polypeptide(L)'
;MELTYGVSSEVDGDKHILIWDFDEQKLTNISNELQKVSEAYKLSNIYVLETSPDRYAAICFSAFDWPTALLIVARTKYVDENFLKLSIRQRFFTLRVGPKGGFRPRCVLVISSDVAETPLNDLQTWYVYVTGRKEAYRPLQDCIADQHLVDWFQGRLAEVLSTKLEDREVRE
;
A
#
# COMPACT_ATOMS: atom_id res chain seq x y z
N MET A 1 7.97 -2.99 22.79
CA MET A 1 7.26 -1.98 21.98
C MET A 1 7.50 -2.40 20.54
N GLU A 2 6.47 -2.87 19.82
CA GLU A 2 6.65 -3.28 18.43
C GLU A 2 6.79 -2.03 17.55
N LEU A 3 7.87 -1.97 16.77
CA LEU A 3 8.07 -0.93 15.77
C LEU A 3 7.12 -1.18 14.59
N THR A 4 6.47 -0.13 14.09
CA THR A 4 5.51 -0.21 12.99
C THR A 4 6.12 0.40 11.74
N TYR A 5 6.46 -0.39 10.74
CA TYR A 5 7.13 0.10 9.54
C TYR A 5 6.14 0.42 8.42
N GLY A 6 6.51 1.35 7.52
CA GLY A 6 5.70 1.72 6.35
C GLY A 6 6.54 1.97 5.11
N VAL A 7 5.93 1.87 3.94
CA VAL A 7 6.51 2.26 2.66
C VAL A 7 5.78 3.47 2.12
N SER A 8 6.49 4.47 1.61
CA SER A 8 5.82 5.58 0.94
C SER A 8 5.46 5.22 -0.50
N SER A 9 4.59 6.03 -1.09
CA SER A 9 4.29 5.91 -2.50
C SER A 9 5.37 6.47 -3.44
N GLU A 10 6.41 7.15 -2.95
CA GLU A 10 7.34 7.89 -3.81
C GLU A 10 8.17 6.98 -4.72
N VAL A 11 8.20 7.35 -6.00
CA VAL A 11 8.97 6.74 -7.09
C VAL A 11 9.70 7.86 -7.83
N ASP A 12 11.01 7.73 -7.99
CA ASP A 12 11.84 8.65 -8.80
C ASP A 12 11.53 10.15 -8.58
N GLY A 13 11.53 10.60 -7.33
CA GLY A 13 11.50 12.00 -6.91
C GLY A 13 10.15 12.74 -7.03
N ASP A 14 9.39 12.55 -8.11
CA ASP A 14 8.15 13.30 -8.38
C ASP A 14 6.95 12.43 -8.78
N LYS A 15 7.14 11.10 -8.84
CA LYS A 15 6.07 10.16 -9.11
C LYS A 15 5.64 9.42 -7.85
N HIS A 16 4.41 8.94 -7.87
CA HIS A 16 3.82 8.18 -6.78
C HIS A 16 3.06 6.98 -7.33
N ILE A 17 3.31 5.81 -6.75
CA ILE A 17 2.37 4.68 -6.84
C ILE A 17 1.10 5.00 -6.06
N LEU A 18 0.04 4.23 -6.31
CA LEU A 18 -1.22 4.42 -5.63
C LEU A 18 -1.28 3.51 -4.40
N ILE A 19 -1.64 4.11 -3.26
CA ILE A 19 -1.90 3.39 -2.02
C ILE A 19 -3.22 3.91 -1.47
N TRP A 20 -4.08 2.99 -1.06
CA TRP A 20 -5.35 3.28 -0.41
C TRP A 20 -5.38 2.67 0.99
N ASP A 21 -6.09 3.31 1.91
CA ASP A 21 -6.44 2.78 3.22
C ASP A 21 -7.95 2.85 3.40
N PHE A 22 -8.55 1.76 3.86
CA PHE A 22 -9.98 1.59 4.04
C PHE A 22 -10.24 1.13 5.48
N ASP A 23 -11.02 1.91 6.23
CA ASP A 23 -11.43 1.54 7.58
C ASP A 23 -12.90 1.09 7.62
N GLU A 24 -13.14 -0.04 8.28
CA GLU A 24 -14.48 -0.59 8.56
C GLU A 24 -15.36 -0.81 7.31
N GLN A 25 -14.76 -1.29 6.21
CA GLN A 25 -15.46 -1.56 4.96
C GLN A 25 -15.45 -3.04 4.59
N LYS A 26 -16.53 -3.49 3.94
CA LYS A 26 -16.58 -4.84 3.37
C LYS A 26 -15.64 -4.96 2.17
N LEU A 27 -14.89 -6.05 2.11
CA LEU A 27 -14.00 -6.37 0.98
C LEU A 27 -14.70 -6.29 -0.37
N THR A 28 -15.98 -6.69 -0.44
CA THR A 28 -16.78 -6.61 -1.68
C THR A 28 -17.01 -5.17 -2.16
N ASN A 29 -17.20 -4.22 -1.24
CA ASN A 29 -17.39 -2.80 -1.59
C ASN A 29 -16.08 -2.21 -2.10
N ILE A 30 -14.97 -2.51 -1.41
CA ILE A 30 -13.62 -2.11 -1.81
C ILE A 30 -13.30 -2.67 -3.19
N SER A 31 -13.52 -3.96 -3.41
CA SER A 31 -13.27 -4.63 -4.70
C SER A 31 -14.03 -3.97 -5.85
N ASN A 32 -15.32 -3.73 -5.67
CA ASN A 32 -16.16 -3.12 -6.71
C ASN A 32 -15.75 -1.69 -7.04
N GLU A 33 -15.29 -0.94 -6.04
CA GLU A 33 -14.83 0.43 -6.25
C GLU A 33 -13.46 0.46 -6.92
N LEU A 34 -12.51 -0.34 -6.45
CA LEU A 34 -11.18 -0.45 -7.04
C LEU A 34 -11.21 -0.98 -8.47
N GLN A 35 -12.16 -1.86 -8.82
CA GLN A 35 -12.39 -2.31 -10.21
C GLN A 35 -12.73 -1.11 -11.12
N LYS A 36 -13.68 -0.26 -10.70
CA LYS A 36 -14.08 0.93 -11.48
C LYS A 36 -12.93 1.91 -11.63
N VAL A 37 -12.16 2.13 -10.56
CA VAL A 37 -10.99 3.00 -10.58
C VAL A 37 -9.91 2.42 -11.51
N SER A 38 -9.67 1.11 -11.45
CA SER A 38 -8.73 0.41 -12.34
C SER A 38 -9.07 0.64 -13.81
N GLU A 39 -10.33 0.41 -14.18
CA GLU A 39 -10.82 0.59 -15.55
C GLU A 39 -10.76 2.06 -16.00
N ALA A 40 -11.18 2.99 -15.14
CA ALA A 40 -11.25 4.42 -15.47
C ALA A 40 -9.88 5.05 -15.71
N TYR A 41 -8.86 4.62 -14.96
CA TYR A 41 -7.52 5.19 -15.03
C TYR A 41 -6.49 4.26 -15.71
N LYS A 42 -6.92 3.10 -16.22
CA LYS A 42 -6.07 2.07 -16.83
C LYS A 42 -4.90 1.71 -15.91
N LEU A 43 -5.23 1.30 -14.69
CA LEU A 43 -4.23 0.94 -13.69
C LEU A 43 -3.70 -0.47 -13.94
N SER A 44 -2.48 -0.72 -13.47
CA SER A 44 -1.90 -2.06 -13.31
C SER A 44 -2.65 -2.86 -12.24
N ASN A 45 -2.17 -4.07 -11.91
CA ASN A 45 -2.80 -4.87 -10.86
C ASN A 45 -2.93 -4.07 -9.56
N ILE A 46 -4.07 -4.23 -8.89
CA ILE A 46 -4.32 -3.68 -7.57
C ILE A 46 -4.35 -4.83 -6.57
N TYR A 47 -3.46 -4.78 -5.60
CA TYR A 47 -3.33 -5.78 -4.55
C TYR A 47 -4.02 -5.26 -3.30
N VAL A 48 -5.05 -5.96 -2.85
CA VAL A 48 -5.77 -5.64 -1.62
C VAL A 48 -5.19 -6.47 -0.48
N LEU A 49 -4.79 -5.77 0.56
CA LEU A 49 -4.14 -6.30 1.75
C LEU A 49 -5.10 -6.16 2.92
N GLU A 50 -5.43 -7.26 3.58
CA GLU A 50 -6.03 -7.19 4.91
C GLU A 50 -4.93 -6.81 5.89
N THR A 51 -5.07 -5.66 6.58
CA THR A 51 -4.04 -5.11 7.49
C THR A 51 -4.39 -5.31 8.97
N SER A 52 -5.65 -5.61 9.27
CA SER A 52 -6.18 -6.21 10.49
C SER A 52 -7.60 -6.71 10.19
N PRO A 53 -8.29 -7.45 11.10
CA PRO A 53 -9.66 -7.87 10.85
C PRO A 53 -10.55 -6.70 10.42
N ASP A 54 -11.21 -6.84 9.27
CA ASP A 54 -12.09 -5.85 8.62
C ASP A 54 -11.44 -4.49 8.27
N ARG A 55 -10.10 -4.43 8.21
CA ARG A 55 -9.35 -3.26 7.74
C ARG A 55 -8.48 -3.64 6.56
N TYR A 56 -8.51 -2.81 5.53
CA TYR A 56 -7.87 -3.12 4.27
C TYR A 56 -7.02 -1.95 3.81
N ALA A 57 -5.88 -2.26 3.21
CA ALA A 57 -5.15 -1.34 2.36
C ALA A 57 -5.14 -1.88 0.94
N ALA A 58 -4.88 -1.03 -0.04
CA ALA A 58 -4.60 -1.48 -1.39
C ALA A 58 -3.34 -0.79 -1.93
N ILE A 59 -2.64 -1.47 -2.82
CA ILE A 59 -1.46 -0.95 -3.50
C ILE A 59 -1.54 -1.26 -5.00
N CYS A 60 -1.17 -0.28 -5.83
CA CYS A 60 -1.11 -0.43 -7.28
C CYS A 60 0.16 0.23 -7.80
N PHE A 61 0.94 -0.52 -8.58
CA PHE A 61 2.23 -0.10 -9.11
C PHE A 61 2.12 0.75 -10.38
N SER A 62 1.04 1.51 -10.54
CA SER A 62 0.96 2.55 -11.57
C SER A 62 1.46 3.87 -10.98
N ALA A 63 2.47 4.48 -11.61
CA ALA A 63 3.11 5.68 -11.10
C ALA A 63 2.59 6.96 -11.81
N PHE A 64 2.18 7.94 -11.02
CA PHE A 64 1.63 9.23 -11.49
C PHE A 64 2.30 10.41 -10.77
N ASP A 65 2.20 11.62 -11.32
CA ASP A 65 2.54 12.82 -10.54
C ASP A 65 1.65 12.96 -9.29
N TRP A 66 2.13 13.68 -8.27
CA TRP A 66 1.40 13.83 -7.00
C TRP A 66 -0.05 14.32 -7.16
N PRO A 67 -0.35 15.39 -7.92
CA PRO A 67 -1.73 15.83 -8.13
C PRO A 67 -2.64 14.74 -8.70
N THR A 68 -2.16 13.97 -9.68
CA THR A 68 -2.91 12.90 -10.33
C THR A 68 -3.10 11.71 -9.39
N ALA A 69 -2.05 11.31 -8.69
CA ALA A 69 -2.12 10.23 -7.70
C ALA A 69 -3.12 10.56 -6.58
N LEU A 70 -3.03 11.79 -6.03
CA LEU A 70 -3.96 12.31 -5.04
C LEU A 70 -5.40 12.33 -5.55
N LEU A 71 -5.62 12.78 -6.78
CA LEU A 71 -6.95 12.83 -7.38
C LEU A 71 -7.57 11.44 -7.49
N ILE A 72 -6.81 10.44 -7.93
CA ILE A 72 -7.29 9.06 -8.08
C ILE A 72 -7.69 8.49 -6.71
N VAL A 73 -6.80 8.60 -5.72
CA VAL A 73 -7.05 8.08 -4.37
C VAL A 73 -8.21 8.83 -3.70
N ALA A 74 -8.24 10.15 -3.76
CA ALA A 74 -9.30 10.95 -3.14
C ALA A 74 -10.70 10.76 -3.79
N ARG A 75 -10.76 10.37 -5.08
CA ARG A 75 -12.01 10.05 -5.76
C ARG A 75 -12.48 8.61 -5.56
N THR A 76 -11.61 7.74 -5.07
CA THR A 76 -11.96 6.36 -4.75
C THR A 76 -12.89 6.37 -3.54
N LYS A 77 -14.10 5.81 -3.67
CA LYS A 77 -15.03 5.74 -2.54
C LYS A 77 -14.45 4.92 -1.39
N TYR A 78 -14.88 5.25 -0.18
CA TYR A 78 -14.57 4.56 1.07
C TYR A 78 -13.14 4.69 1.60
N VAL A 79 -12.28 5.47 0.94
CA VAL A 79 -10.95 5.78 1.47
C VAL A 79 -11.08 6.51 2.80
N ASP A 80 -10.26 6.12 3.79
CA ASP A 80 -10.22 6.79 5.09
C ASP A 80 -9.83 8.27 4.92
N GLU A 81 -10.69 9.16 5.43
CA GLU A 81 -10.43 10.60 5.41
C GLU A 81 -9.18 10.99 6.20
N ASN A 82 -8.86 10.29 7.28
CA ASN A 82 -7.66 10.59 8.07
C ASN A 82 -6.41 10.22 7.29
N PHE A 83 -6.42 9.06 6.63
CA PHE A 83 -5.38 8.69 5.67
C PHE A 83 -5.19 9.76 4.59
N LEU A 84 -6.27 10.26 3.97
CA LEU A 84 -6.19 11.35 2.99
C LEU A 84 -5.62 12.64 3.57
N LYS A 85 -6.12 13.09 4.73
CA LYS A 85 -5.64 14.32 5.41
C LYS A 85 -4.14 14.24 5.73
N LEU A 86 -3.67 13.08 6.21
CA LEU A 86 -2.25 12.84 6.48
C LEU A 86 -1.44 12.83 5.18
N SER A 87 -1.91 12.12 4.16
CA SER A 87 -1.24 12.02 2.85
C SER A 87 -1.08 13.37 2.18
N ILE A 88 -2.10 14.24 2.24
CA ILE A 88 -2.03 15.63 1.74
C ILE A 88 -0.96 16.44 2.46
N ARG A 89 -0.91 16.32 3.80
CA ARG A 89 0.05 17.06 4.62
C ARG A 89 1.49 16.65 4.34
N GLN A 90 1.74 15.36 4.10
CA GLN A 90 3.10 14.82 3.90
C GLN A 90 3.52 14.75 2.43
N ARG A 91 2.58 14.88 1.48
CA ARG A 91 2.78 14.81 0.02
C ARG A 91 3.20 13.44 -0.53
N PHE A 92 2.84 12.38 0.17
CA PHE A 92 2.95 10.98 -0.28
C PHE A 92 1.93 10.13 0.46
N PHE A 93 1.63 8.94 -0.05
CA PHE A 93 0.84 7.94 0.65
C PHE A 93 1.74 7.00 1.44
N THR A 94 1.19 6.32 2.44
CA THR A 94 1.95 5.36 3.24
C THR A 94 1.19 4.05 3.36
N LEU A 95 1.80 2.94 2.93
CA LEU A 95 1.33 1.61 3.25
C LEU A 95 2.04 1.11 4.50
N ARG A 96 1.28 0.68 5.50
CA ARG A 96 1.82 0.05 6.70
C ARG A 96 2.13 -1.42 6.44
N VAL A 97 3.36 -1.83 6.75
CA VAL A 97 3.87 -3.19 6.53
C VAL A 97 4.28 -3.90 7.83
N GLY A 98 4.50 -3.15 8.91
CA GLY A 98 4.83 -3.70 10.23
C GLY A 98 3.60 -4.22 10.99
N PRO A 99 3.81 -5.09 12.01
CA PRO A 99 2.73 -5.64 12.79
C PRO A 99 1.97 -4.55 13.57
N LYS A 100 0.65 -4.65 13.60
CA LYS A 100 -0.22 -3.84 14.46
C LYS A 100 -0.99 -4.78 15.38
N GLY A 101 -0.62 -4.81 16.66
CA GLY A 101 -1.24 -5.73 17.62
C GLY A 101 -1.04 -7.20 17.25
N GLY A 102 0.13 -7.56 16.71
CA GLY A 102 0.45 -8.91 16.25
C GLY A 102 -0.08 -9.29 14.87
N PHE A 103 -0.91 -8.45 14.23
CA PHE A 103 -1.42 -8.73 12.89
C PHE A 103 -0.44 -8.29 11.79
N ARG A 104 -0.17 -9.17 10.83
CA ARG A 104 0.67 -8.88 9.66
C ARG A 104 -0.20 -8.76 8.40
N PRO A 105 0.06 -7.77 7.51
CA PRO A 105 -0.70 -7.66 6.29
C PRO A 105 -0.64 -8.93 5.44
N ARG A 106 -1.77 -9.29 4.84
CA ARG A 106 -1.90 -10.45 3.95
C ARG A 106 -2.67 -10.04 2.70
N CYS A 107 -2.20 -10.45 1.52
CA CYS A 107 -2.96 -10.22 0.30
C CYS A 107 -4.18 -11.13 0.29
N VAL A 108 -5.35 -10.53 0.10
CA VAL A 108 -6.65 -11.23 0.13
C VAL A 108 -7.37 -11.18 -1.20
N LEU A 109 -6.97 -10.27 -2.09
CA LEU A 109 -7.56 -10.08 -3.40
C LEU A 109 -6.55 -9.39 -4.32
N VAL A 110 -6.54 -9.82 -5.58
CA VAL A 110 -5.85 -9.13 -6.67
C VAL A 110 -6.90 -8.73 -7.70
N ILE A 111 -6.93 -7.46 -8.06
CA ILE A 111 -7.71 -6.95 -9.19
C ILE A 111 -6.75 -6.90 -10.37
N SER A 112 -6.91 -7.85 -11.29
CA SER A 112 -5.99 -8.04 -12.41
C SER A 112 -6.16 -7.00 -13.51
N SER A 113 -5.07 -6.68 -14.20
CA SER A 113 -5.02 -5.78 -15.35
C SER A 113 -3.85 -6.18 -16.28
N ASP A 114 -3.97 -5.86 -17.56
CA ASP A 114 -2.92 -6.07 -18.57
C ASP A 114 -1.91 -4.91 -18.63
N VAL A 115 -2.10 -3.88 -17.80
CA VAL A 115 -1.22 -2.72 -17.74
C VAL A 115 0.05 -3.06 -16.95
N ALA A 116 1.21 -2.73 -17.53
CA ALA A 116 2.51 -2.98 -16.92
C ALA A 116 2.69 -2.25 -15.58
N GLU A 117 3.34 -2.93 -14.64
CA GLU A 117 3.66 -2.41 -13.31
C GLU A 117 4.98 -1.64 -13.30
N THR A 118 5.04 -0.61 -12.47
CA THR A 118 6.28 0.06 -12.08
C THR A 118 7.10 -0.92 -11.23
N PRO A 119 8.35 -1.20 -11.59
CA PRO A 119 9.21 -2.10 -10.84
C PRO A 119 9.37 -1.70 -9.36
N LEU A 120 9.37 -2.69 -8.46
CA LEU A 120 9.51 -2.46 -7.01
C LEU A 120 10.84 -1.81 -6.62
N ASN A 121 11.90 -2.02 -7.41
CA ASN A 121 13.21 -1.41 -7.19
C ASN A 121 13.22 0.11 -7.44
N ASP A 122 12.18 0.64 -8.08
CA ASP A 122 12.04 2.08 -8.33
C ASP A 122 11.34 2.80 -7.15
N LEU A 123 10.89 2.06 -6.12
CA LEU A 123 10.37 2.64 -4.88
C LEU A 123 11.52 3.21 -4.04
N GLN A 124 11.69 4.54 -4.10
CA GLN A 124 12.89 5.21 -3.59
C GLN A 124 12.86 5.52 -2.09
N THR A 125 11.69 5.66 -1.46
CA THR A 125 11.61 6.13 -0.07
C THR A 125 10.82 5.20 0.84
N TRP A 126 11.54 4.52 1.73
CA TRP A 126 11.00 3.72 2.83
C TRP A 126 10.99 4.57 4.10
N TYR A 127 9.89 4.57 4.86
CA TYR A 127 9.78 5.37 6.09
C TYR A 127 9.52 4.46 7.29
N VAL A 128 10.35 4.60 8.33
CA VAL A 128 10.09 3.93 9.62
C VAL A 128 9.10 4.77 10.41
N TYR A 129 8.04 4.16 10.92
CA TYR A 129 7.12 4.81 11.85
C TYR A 129 7.28 4.21 13.25
N VAL A 130 7.09 5.05 14.26
CA VAL A 130 6.85 4.58 15.62
C VAL A 130 5.51 5.16 16.04
N THR A 131 4.47 4.32 15.96
CA THR A 131 3.12 4.69 16.39
C THR A 131 3.17 5.20 17.83
N GLY A 132 2.81 6.46 18.07
CA GLY A 132 2.78 7.06 19.41
C GLY A 132 3.84 8.13 19.72
N ARG A 133 4.72 8.49 18.78
CA ARG A 133 5.57 9.69 18.92
C ARG A 133 5.27 10.69 17.80
N LYS A 134 5.13 11.97 18.19
CA LYS A 134 4.94 13.13 17.27
C LYS A 134 6.17 13.43 16.40
N GLU A 135 7.26 12.70 16.63
CA GLU A 135 8.54 12.86 15.96
C GLU A 135 8.84 11.62 15.11
N ALA A 136 9.42 11.86 13.93
CA ALA A 136 10.07 10.92 13.02
C ALA A 136 9.18 10.19 11.99
N TYR A 137 8.66 10.95 11.02
CA TYR A 137 8.85 10.51 9.63
C TYR A 137 10.34 10.70 9.37
N ARG A 138 11.11 9.61 9.38
CA ARG A 138 12.52 9.64 8.99
C ARG A 138 12.68 8.66 7.83
N PRO A 139 13.36 9.07 6.74
CA PRO A 139 13.83 8.12 5.74
C PRO A 139 14.51 6.95 6.43
N LEU A 140 14.27 5.72 5.98
CA LEU A 140 14.90 4.51 6.52
C LEU A 140 16.43 4.63 6.53
N GLN A 141 16.97 5.37 5.56
CA GLN A 141 18.37 5.76 5.43
C GLN A 141 18.93 6.43 6.70
N ASP A 142 18.10 7.21 7.40
CA ASP A 142 18.43 7.95 8.62
C ASP A 142 18.13 7.15 9.92
N CYS A 143 17.47 6.00 9.79
CA CYS A 143 16.95 5.19 10.90
C CYS A 143 17.75 3.90 11.16
N ILE A 144 18.90 3.72 10.51
CA ILE A 144 19.72 2.50 10.35
C ILE A 144 19.48 1.89 8.97
N ALA A 145 20.47 2.08 8.10
CA ALA A 145 20.65 1.41 6.83
C ALA A 145 20.95 -0.08 7.05
N ASP A 146 19.92 -0.86 7.37
CA ASP A 146 20.03 -2.31 7.30
C ASP A 146 19.43 -2.76 5.97
N GLN A 147 20.30 -3.00 4.98
CA GLN A 147 19.91 -3.59 3.70
C GLN A 147 19.11 -4.87 3.92
N HIS A 148 19.34 -5.62 5.01
CA HIS A 148 18.52 -6.79 5.35
C HIS A 148 17.07 -6.44 5.70
N LEU A 149 16.78 -5.28 6.29
CA LEU A 149 15.40 -4.86 6.54
C LEU A 149 14.69 -4.49 5.24
N VAL A 150 15.38 -3.80 4.32
CA VAL A 150 14.86 -3.50 2.98
C VAL A 150 14.61 -4.79 2.18
N ASP A 151 15.61 -5.67 2.12
CA ASP A 151 15.53 -6.97 1.44
C ASP A 151 14.45 -7.87 2.09
N TRP A 152 14.30 -7.79 3.41
CA TRP A 152 13.24 -8.47 4.12
C TRP A 152 11.88 -7.87 3.78
N PHE A 153 11.71 -6.54 3.74
CA PHE A 153 10.44 -5.92 3.36
C PHE A 153 10.07 -6.17 1.91
N GLN A 154 11.04 -6.06 0.99
CA GLN A 154 10.86 -6.41 -0.41
C GLN A 154 10.57 -7.90 -0.56
N GLY A 155 11.26 -8.76 0.18
CA GLY A 155 10.99 -10.19 0.26
C GLY A 155 9.61 -10.52 0.83
N ARG A 156 9.14 -9.77 1.84
CA ARG A 156 7.81 -9.95 2.45
C ARG A 156 6.69 -9.37 1.59
N LEU A 157 6.91 -8.23 0.94
CA LEU A 157 5.98 -7.71 -0.05
C LEU A 157 5.91 -8.68 -1.22
N ALA A 158 7.05 -9.14 -1.73
CA ALA A 158 7.11 -10.18 -2.75
C ALA A 158 6.40 -11.46 -2.28
N GLU A 159 6.60 -11.95 -1.05
CA GLU A 159 5.90 -13.13 -0.49
C GLU A 159 4.39 -12.91 -0.36
N VAL A 160 3.97 -11.72 0.10
CA VAL A 160 2.57 -11.31 0.21
C VAL A 160 1.92 -11.21 -1.18
N LEU A 161 2.66 -10.76 -2.19
CA LEU A 161 2.19 -10.66 -3.57
C LEU A 161 2.32 -12.00 -4.33
N SER A 162 3.25 -12.87 -3.95
CA SER A 162 3.52 -14.17 -4.56
C SER A 162 2.74 -15.32 -3.94
N THR A 163 2.03 -15.09 -2.83
CA THR A 163 0.93 -15.97 -2.41
C THR A 163 -0.21 -15.81 -3.41
N LYS A 164 0.03 -16.30 -4.63
CA LYS A 164 -1.01 -16.65 -5.57
C LYS A 164 -1.99 -17.54 -4.83
N LEU A 165 -3.25 -17.36 -5.18
CA LEU A 165 -4.44 -18.12 -4.83
C LEU A 165 -4.25 -19.65 -4.98
N GLU A 166 -3.39 -20.30 -4.19
CA GLU A 166 -3.24 -21.76 -4.21
C GLU A 166 -4.34 -22.46 -3.37
N ASP A 167 -5.16 -21.72 -2.62
CA ASP A 167 -6.17 -22.29 -1.72
C ASP A 167 -7.65 -22.09 -2.14
N ARG A 168 -7.94 -21.66 -3.38
CA ARG A 168 -9.34 -21.48 -3.83
C ARG A 168 -9.86 -22.49 -4.86
N GLU A 169 -9.03 -23.39 -5.40
CA GLU A 169 -9.50 -24.47 -6.29
C GLU A 169 -9.73 -25.83 -5.57
N VAL A 170 -9.69 -25.90 -4.24
CA VAL A 170 -9.90 -27.17 -3.49
C VAL A 170 -11.28 -27.26 -2.80
N ARG A 171 -12.21 -26.34 -3.07
CA ARG A 171 -13.59 -26.46 -2.56
C ARG A 171 -14.62 -26.01 -3.60
N GLU A 172 -14.71 -26.77 -4.68
CA GLU A 172 -15.99 -27.03 -5.36
C GLU A 172 -16.62 -28.32 -4.81
#